data_AF-A0A519KLK3-F1
#
_entry.id   AF-A0A519KLK3-F1
#
_cell.length_a   1.000
_cell.length_b   1.000
_cell.length_c   1.000
_cell.angle_alpha   90.00
_cell.angle_beta   90.00
_cell.angle_gamma   90.00
#
_symmetry.space_group_name_H-M   'P 1'
#
loop_
_entity.id
_entity.type
_entity.pdbx_description
1 polymer ?
#
loop_
_entity_poly.entity_id
_entity_poly.type
_entity_poly.pdbx_seq_one_letter_code
_entity_poly.pdbx_strand_id
1 'polypeptide(L)'
;MSPSVEISFVEGFEHDWRMPRSLRAAGLNHRVAVVQETGVRGCPEMYFDEDLFLALIDFAAASVPGARIGLADRVEDVGRRERAPQDLLAGWARLPATERDPVGAVIARLGELPVMAIVTEFWVSAGGPRPYADSYTYSVLSDRRLGDELRAFLAARPEAQRWIVTPAVLDRPVSEDPAPQRSGWLARLFG
;
A
#
# COMPACT_ATOMS: atom_id res chain seq x y z
N MET A 1 25.30 -10.54 -0.76
CA MET A 1 24.68 -9.37 -0.12
C MET A 1 23.50 -8.97 -0.98
N SER A 2 22.33 -8.76 -0.38
CA SER A 2 21.18 -8.19 -1.10
C SER A 2 21.48 -6.75 -1.50
N PRO A 3 20.99 -6.26 -2.65
CA PRO A 3 21.27 -4.91 -3.09
C PRO A 3 20.57 -3.87 -2.20
N SER A 4 21.10 -2.65 -2.20
CA SER A 4 20.41 -1.49 -1.60
C SER A 4 19.30 -1.00 -2.53
N VAL A 5 18.19 -0.59 -1.94
CA VAL A 5 16.99 -0.13 -2.65
C VAL A 5 16.60 1.23 -2.10
N GLU A 6 16.32 2.18 -2.99
CA GLU A 6 15.83 3.49 -2.61
C GLU A 6 14.31 3.44 -2.45
N ILE A 7 13.84 3.96 -1.31
CA ILE A 7 12.41 4.05 -1.00
C ILE A 7 12.04 5.48 -0.63
N SER A 8 10.96 5.97 -1.22
CA SER A 8 10.41 7.29 -0.97
C SER A 8 8.99 7.19 -0.42
N PHE A 9 8.59 8.17 0.39
CA PHE A 9 7.23 8.24 0.94
C PHE A 9 6.50 9.46 0.38
N VAL A 10 5.27 9.26 -0.10
CA VAL A 10 4.38 10.36 -0.49
C VAL A 10 3.10 10.28 0.31
N GLU A 11 2.82 11.31 1.10
CA GLU A 11 1.60 11.38 1.91
C GLU A 11 0.56 12.31 1.30
N GLY A 12 -0.70 11.90 1.38
CA GLY A 12 -1.81 12.68 0.89
C GLY A 12 -3.15 11.97 1.09
N PHE A 13 -4.05 12.22 0.16
CA PHE A 13 -5.35 11.58 0.09
C PHE A 13 -5.52 10.86 -1.24
N GLU A 14 -6.22 9.73 -1.22
CA GLU A 14 -6.61 9.02 -2.42
C GLU A 14 -7.81 9.72 -3.08
N HIS A 15 -7.64 10.05 -4.36
CA HIS A 15 -8.63 10.78 -5.15
C HIS A 15 -9.01 10.04 -6.44
N ASP A 16 -8.34 8.93 -6.77
CA ASP A 16 -8.58 8.14 -7.97
C ASP A 16 -9.99 7.52 -7.94
N TRP A 17 -10.74 7.74 -9.01
CA TRP A 17 -12.05 7.15 -9.25
C TRP A 17 -11.96 5.62 -9.48
N ARG A 18 -10.78 5.09 -9.81
CA ARG A 18 -10.53 3.67 -10.04
C ARG A 18 -10.44 2.84 -8.77
N MET A 19 -10.29 3.46 -7.60
CA MET A 19 -10.32 2.74 -6.33
C MET A 19 -11.63 1.93 -6.21
N PRO A 20 -11.56 0.62 -5.85
CA PRO A 20 -12.72 -0.23 -5.69
C PRO A 20 -13.78 0.39 -4.79
N ARG A 21 -15.06 0.25 -5.17
CA ARG A 21 -16.18 0.84 -4.44
C ARG A 21 -16.22 0.43 -2.97
N SER A 22 -15.82 -0.80 -2.65
CA SER A 22 -15.77 -1.31 -1.29
C SER A 22 -14.78 -0.56 -0.39
N LEU A 23 -13.59 -0.22 -0.91
CA LEU A 23 -12.59 0.54 -0.17
C LEU A 23 -13.03 2.00 -0.01
N ARG A 24 -13.61 2.60 -1.06
CA ARG A 24 -14.18 3.95 -1.00
C ARG A 24 -15.32 4.07 0.00
N ALA A 25 -16.24 3.10 -0.01
CA ALA A 25 -17.40 3.08 0.89
C ALA A 25 -16.98 2.89 2.36
N ALA A 26 -15.82 2.28 2.61
CA ALA A 26 -15.24 2.16 3.94
C ALA A 26 -14.46 3.40 4.39
N GLY A 27 -14.36 4.44 3.54
CA GLY A 27 -13.69 5.69 3.90
C GLY A 27 -12.16 5.61 3.91
N LEU A 28 -11.56 4.66 3.20
CA LEU A 28 -10.10 4.52 3.11
C LEU A 28 -9.52 5.57 2.15
N ASN A 29 -9.45 6.82 2.60
CA ASN A 29 -9.08 7.97 1.78
C ASN A 29 -7.74 8.59 2.18
N HIS A 30 -7.18 8.31 3.37
CA HIS A 30 -5.82 8.69 3.70
C HIS A 30 -4.84 7.77 2.97
N ARG A 31 -3.81 8.35 2.37
CA ARG A 31 -2.81 7.62 1.58
C ARG A 31 -1.40 7.93 2.04
N VAL A 32 -0.61 6.88 2.22
CA VAL A 32 0.85 6.95 2.17
C VAL A 32 1.35 5.99 1.09
N ALA A 33 1.92 6.54 0.02
CA ALA A 33 2.56 5.77 -1.02
C ALA A 33 4.02 5.50 -0.65
N VAL A 34 4.40 4.22 -0.70
CA VAL A 34 5.80 3.77 -0.63
C VAL A 34 6.25 3.53 -2.06
N VAL A 35 7.15 4.37 -2.54
CA VAL A 35 7.70 4.30 -3.90
C VAL A 35 9.05 3.61 -3.81
N GLN A 36 9.15 2.42 -4.40
CA GLN A 36 10.40 1.68 -4.51
C GLN A 36 11.02 1.92 -5.89
N GLU A 37 12.22 2.48 -5.90
CA GLU A 37 13.01 2.57 -7.13
C GLU A 37 13.38 1.18 -7.63
N THR A 38 13.18 0.93 -8.92
CA THR A 38 13.45 -0.39 -9.52
C THR A 38 14.80 -0.45 -10.22
N GLY A 39 15.41 0.71 -10.50
CA GLY A 39 16.74 0.85 -11.08
C GLY A 39 17.85 0.56 -10.07
N VAL A 40 18.00 -0.72 -9.70
CA VAL A 40 18.97 -1.15 -8.69
C VAL A 40 20.30 -1.54 -9.33
N ARG A 41 21.42 -1.07 -8.75
CA ARG A 41 22.77 -1.34 -9.28
C ARG A 41 23.04 -2.85 -9.32
N GLY A 42 23.34 -3.37 -10.51
CA GLY A 42 23.63 -4.79 -10.73
C GLY A 42 22.39 -5.62 -11.08
N CYS A 43 21.21 -4.99 -11.13
CA CYS A 43 19.98 -5.57 -11.66
C CYS A 43 19.69 -4.95 -13.03
N PRO A 44 19.78 -5.72 -14.13
CA PRO A 44 19.52 -5.19 -15.47
C PRO A 44 18.02 -4.96 -15.74
N GLU A 45 17.16 -5.66 -15.00
CA GLU A 45 15.70 -5.58 -15.06
C GLU A 45 15.15 -4.84 -13.83
N MET A 46 13.85 -4.51 -13.84
CA MET A 46 13.16 -3.96 -12.67
C MET A 46 13.35 -4.88 -11.46
N TYR A 47 13.94 -4.34 -10.39
CA TYR A 47 14.14 -5.10 -9.16
C TYR A 47 12.89 -5.04 -8.29
N PHE A 48 12.32 -6.19 -7.95
CA PHE A 48 11.28 -6.31 -6.94
C PHE A 48 11.90 -6.62 -5.57
N ASP A 49 11.68 -5.75 -4.58
CA ASP A 49 12.12 -6.00 -3.22
C ASP A 49 11.08 -6.83 -2.44
N GLU A 50 11.24 -8.16 -2.48
CA GLU A 50 10.35 -9.10 -1.81
C GLU A 50 10.17 -8.81 -0.31
N ASP A 51 11.25 -8.54 0.43
CA ASP A 51 11.09 -8.32 1.88
C ASP A 51 10.44 -6.96 2.19
N LEU A 52 10.57 -5.95 1.32
CA LEU A 52 9.81 -4.71 1.47
C LEU A 52 8.30 -5.01 1.35
N PHE A 53 7.90 -5.76 0.33
CA PHE A 53 6.50 -6.12 0.15
C PHE A 53 5.95 -6.98 1.29
N LEU A 54 6.73 -7.95 1.76
CA LEU A 54 6.36 -8.76 2.92
C LEU A 54 6.28 -7.91 4.20
N ALA A 55 7.18 -6.94 4.39
CA ALA A 55 7.11 -6.01 5.51
C ALA A 55 5.85 -5.12 5.46
N LEU A 56 5.36 -4.78 4.27
CA LEU A 56 4.10 -4.07 4.09
C LEU A 56 2.88 -4.94 4.46
N ILE A 57 2.90 -6.23 4.11
CA ILE A 57 1.86 -7.18 4.55
C ILE A 57 1.88 -7.32 6.09
N ASP A 58 3.07 -7.47 6.68
CA ASP A 58 3.25 -7.54 8.13
C ASP A 58 2.75 -6.26 8.81
N PHE A 59 3.02 -5.09 8.22
CA PHE A 59 2.52 -3.80 8.71
C PHE A 59 0.99 -3.76 8.74
N ALA A 60 0.31 -4.23 7.68
CA ALA A 60 -1.14 -4.28 7.65
C ALA A 60 -1.71 -5.20 8.75
N ALA A 61 -1.06 -6.33 9.00
CA ALA A 61 -1.46 -7.25 10.07
C ALA A 61 -1.22 -6.67 11.47
N ALA A 62 -0.10 -5.95 11.68
CA ALA A 62 0.25 -5.34 12.96
C ALA A 62 -0.60 -4.11 13.29
N SER A 63 -0.91 -3.27 12.29
CA SER A 63 -1.66 -2.03 12.46
C SER A 63 -3.15 -2.25 12.74
N VAL A 64 -3.66 -3.45 12.41
CA VAL A 64 -5.06 -3.81 12.63
C VAL A 64 -5.15 -5.20 13.31
N PRO A 65 -4.87 -5.27 14.62
CA PRO A 65 -4.94 -6.54 15.35
C PRO A 65 -6.31 -7.21 15.21
N GLY A 66 -6.31 -8.51 14.87
CA GLY A 66 -7.53 -9.29 14.66
C GLY A 66 -8.14 -9.15 13.27
N ALA A 67 -7.56 -8.36 12.37
CA ALA A 67 -8.00 -8.32 10.98
C ALA A 67 -7.59 -9.59 10.23
N ARG A 68 -8.48 -10.04 9.33
CA ARG A 68 -8.15 -11.01 8.30
C ARG A 68 -7.44 -10.28 7.16
N ILE A 69 -6.26 -10.77 6.77
CA ILE A 69 -5.57 -10.30 5.57
C ILE A 69 -6.03 -11.12 4.36
N GLY A 70 -6.44 -10.42 3.30
CA GLY A 70 -6.75 -10.98 1.99
C GLY A 70 -5.88 -10.35 0.92
N LEU A 71 -5.56 -11.11 -0.12
CA LEU A 71 -4.72 -10.72 -1.25
C LEU A 71 -5.49 -10.87 -2.56
N ALA A 72 -5.43 -9.87 -3.42
CA ALA A 72 -6.03 -9.92 -4.76
C ALA A 72 -4.96 -9.66 -5.82
N ASP A 73 -4.92 -10.49 -6.87
CA ASP A 73 -3.92 -10.37 -7.94
C ASP A 73 -4.02 -9.04 -8.68
N ARG A 74 -5.24 -8.48 -8.75
CA ARG A 74 -5.53 -7.19 -9.35
C ARG A 74 -6.41 -6.38 -8.41
N VAL A 75 -6.28 -5.05 -8.45
CA VAL A 75 -7.07 -4.14 -7.58
C VAL A 75 -8.58 -4.30 -7.82
N GLU A 76 -9.00 -4.58 -9.05
CA GLU A 76 -10.41 -4.83 -9.40
C GLU A 76 -10.99 -6.15 -8.86
N ASP A 77 -10.13 -7.06 -8.38
CA ASP A 77 -10.53 -8.35 -7.82
C ASP A 77 -10.82 -8.27 -6.31
N VAL A 78 -10.58 -7.11 -5.67
CA VAL A 78 -10.90 -6.89 -4.25
C VAL A 78 -12.39 -7.14 -3.97
N GLY A 79 -12.67 -7.95 -2.96
CA GLY A 79 -14.01 -8.40 -2.58
C GLY A 79 -14.61 -9.48 -3.49
N ARG A 80 -13.89 -9.97 -4.51
CA ARG A 80 -14.34 -11.03 -5.41
C ARG A 80 -13.45 -12.26 -5.36
N ARG A 81 -12.13 -12.06 -5.44
CA ARG A 81 -11.12 -13.12 -5.52
C ARG A 81 -9.96 -12.80 -4.60
N GLU A 82 -10.25 -12.78 -3.30
CA GLU A 82 -9.23 -12.63 -2.27
C GLU A 82 -8.72 -14.02 -1.85
N ARG A 83 -7.39 -14.15 -1.75
CA ARG A 83 -6.69 -15.34 -1.26
C ARG A 83 -5.99 -15.01 0.05
N ALA A 84 -5.64 -16.02 0.82
CA ALA A 84 -4.94 -15.81 2.07
C ALA A 84 -3.41 -15.65 1.82
N PRO A 85 -2.66 -14.96 2.69
CA PRO A 85 -1.22 -14.76 2.51
C PRO A 85 -0.41 -16.03 2.29
N GLN A 86 -0.77 -17.13 2.96
CA GLN A 86 -0.10 -18.41 2.78
C GLN A 86 -0.20 -18.96 1.35
N ASP A 87 -1.25 -18.61 0.61
CA ASP A 87 -1.44 -19.05 -0.78
C ASP A 87 -0.47 -18.31 -1.72
N LEU A 88 -0.20 -17.02 -1.44
CA LEU A 88 0.83 -16.25 -2.15
C LEU A 88 2.21 -16.85 -1.90
N LEU A 89 2.57 -17.07 -0.63
CA LEU A 89 3.87 -17.63 -0.26
C LEU A 89 4.09 -19.02 -0.87
N ALA A 90 3.05 -19.86 -0.89
CA ALA A 90 3.10 -21.16 -1.53
C ALA A 90 3.26 -21.07 -3.05
N GLY A 91 2.70 -20.04 -3.69
CA GLY A 91 2.89 -19.74 -5.10
C GLY A 91 4.32 -19.26 -5.41
N TRP A 92 4.79 -18.25 -4.67
CA TRP A 92 6.15 -17.72 -4.80
C TRP A 92 7.25 -18.76 -4.57
N ALA A 93 7.05 -19.69 -3.64
CA ALA A 93 7.99 -20.78 -3.39
C ALA A 93 8.23 -21.69 -4.61
N ARG A 94 7.33 -21.67 -5.60
CA ARG A 94 7.44 -22.43 -6.85
C ARG A 94 8.06 -21.63 -8.00
N LEU A 95 8.23 -20.33 -7.82
CA LEU A 95 8.76 -19.42 -8.83
C LEU A 95 10.22 -19.07 -8.53
N PRO A 96 11.05 -18.89 -9.58
CA PRO A 96 12.31 -18.16 -9.46
C PRO A 96 12.07 -16.77 -8.85
N ALA A 97 13.03 -16.26 -8.07
CA ALA A 97 12.92 -14.92 -7.48
C ALA A 97 12.69 -13.82 -8.53
N THR A 98 13.24 -13.98 -9.73
CA THR A 98 13.09 -13.06 -10.87
C THR A 98 11.70 -13.06 -11.50
N GLU A 99 10.84 -14.01 -11.17
CA GLU A 99 9.48 -14.13 -11.70
C GLU A 99 8.42 -13.80 -10.64
N ARG A 100 8.86 -13.43 -9.43
CA ARG A 100 7.94 -13.00 -8.37
C ARG A 100 7.65 -11.53 -8.53
N ASP A 101 6.39 -11.19 -8.34
CA ASP A 101 5.87 -9.83 -8.39
C ASP A 101 4.92 -9.61 -7.22
N PRO A 102 4.71 -8.34 -6.80
CA PRO A 102 3.70 -8.02 -5.81
C PRO A 102 2.30 -8.29 -6.38
N VAL A 103 1.37 -8.69 -5.51
CA VAL A 103 -0.04 -8.76 -5.89
C VAL A 103 -0.64 -7.37 -6.05
N GLY A 104 -1.71 -7.25 -6.84
CA GLY A 104 -2.42 -6.00 -7.06
C GLY A 104 -2.91 -5.30 -5.79
N ALA A 105 -3.35 -6.08 -4.79
CA ALA A 105 -3.82 -5.53 -3.53
C ALA A 105 -3.67 -6.47 -2.33
N VAL A 106 -3.41 -5.87 -1.16
CA VAL A 106 -3.50 -6.44 0.19
C VAL A 106 -4.65 -5.73 0.90
N ILE A 107 -5.51 -6.47 1.61
CA ILE A 107 -6.70 -5.90 2.27
C ILE A 107 -6.78 -6.46 3.69
N ALA A 108 -6.80 -5.57 4.68
CA ALA A 108 -7.11 -5.94 6.06
C ALA A 108 -8.60 -5.72 6.33
N ARG A 109 -9.27 -6.75 6.83
CA ARG A 109 -10.72 -6.71 7.14
C ARG A 109 -11.01 -7.08 8.58
N LEU A 110 -11.89 -6.30 9.22
CA LEU A 110 -12.55 -6.69 10.46
C LEU A 110 -13.95 -7.20 10.13
N GLY A 111 -14.13 -8.51 10.17
CA GLY A 111 -15.28 -9.18 9.54
C GLY A 111 -15.27 -8.93 8.04
N GLU A 112 -16.34 -8.34 7.52
CA GLU A 112 -16.46 -7.99 6.09
C GLU A 112 -15.99 -6.57 5.77
N LEU A 113 -15.81 -5.71 6.77
CA LEU A 113 -15.45 -4.31 6.58
C LEU A 113 -13.95 -4.18 6.28
N PRO A 114 -13.54 -3.63 5.11
CA PRO A 114 -12.15 -3.29 4.87
C PRO A 114 -11.77 -2.07 5.70
N VAL A 115 -10.65 -2.14 6.39
CA VAL A 115 -10.17 -1.08 7.32
C VAL A 115 -8.77 -0.59 6.97
N MET A 116 -8.05 -1.34 6.14
CA MET A 116 -6.82 -0.92 5.50
C MET A 116 -6.69 -1.64 4.16
N ALA A 117 -6.06 -1.00 3.18
CA ALA A 117 -5.62 -1.66 1.97
C ALA A 117 -4.22 -1.21 1.57
N ILE A 118 -3.48 -2.06 0.87
CA ILE A 118 -2.24 -1.70 0.19
C ILE A 118 -2.47 -2.04 -1.27
N VAL A 119 -2.40 -1.05 -2.16
CA VAL A 119 -2.63 -1.25 -3.59
C VAL A 119 -1.36 -0.96 -4.36
N THR A 120 -1.01 -1.82 -5.32
CA THR A 120 0.06 -1.52 -6.26
C THR A 120 -0.47 -0.58 -7.33
N GLU A 121 0.23 0.50 -7.60
CA GLU A 121 -0.16 1.46 -8.63
C GLU A 121 1.04 2.02 -9.38
N PHE A 122 0.80 2.81 -10.43
CA PHE A 122 1.85 3.55 -11.12
C PHE A 122 2.26 4.76 -10.27
N TRP A 123 3.56 5.05 -10.15
CA TRP A 123 4.04 6.22 -9.39
C TRP A 123 3.41 7.55 -9.81
N VAL A 124 3.15 7.73 -11.11
CA VAL A 124 2.46 8.93 -11.62
C VAL A 124 1.04 9.12 -11.03
N SER A 125 0.39 8.05 -10.57
CA SER A 125 -0.90 8.11 -9.87
C SER A 125 -0.75 8.45 -8.37
N ALA A 126 0.44 8.20 -7.82
CA ALA A 126 0.81 8.50 -6.44
C ALA A 126 1.44 9.89 -6.23
N GLY A 127 1.38 10.79 -7.23
CA GLY A 127 1.96 12.14 -7.15
C GLY A 127 3.38 12.28 -7.73
N GLY A 128 3.89 11.22 -8.39
CA GLY A 128 5.20 11.22 -9.02
C GLY A 128 5.36 12.20 -10.19
N PRO A 129 6.61 12.59 -10.50
CA PRO A 129 6.91 13.46 -11.63
C PRO A 129 6.56 12.78 -12.96
N ARG A 130 6.26 13.59 -13.98
CA ARG A 130 6.21 13.16 -15.38
C ARG A 130 7.50 13.62 -16.08
N PRO A 131 8.10 12.82 -16.98
CA PRO A 131 7.63 11.53 -17.50
C PRO A 131 7.80 10.35 -16.50
N TYR A 132 7.06 9.27 -16.75
CA TYR A 132 7.00 8.07 -15.91
C TYR A 132 8.37 7.42 -15.69
N ALA A 133 8.66 7.01 -14.45
CA ALA A 133 9.80 6.20 -14.06
C ALA A 133 9.33 4.83 -13.57
N ASP A 134 10.02 3.77 -14.00
CA ASP A 134 9.74 2.40 -13.56
C ASP A 134 9.98 2.27 -12.06
N SER A 135 8.92 1.93 -11.33
CA SER A 135 8.91 1.82 -9.88
C SER A 135 7.84 0.83 -9.45
N TYR A 136 8.07 0.16 -8.32
CA TYR A 136 6.98 -0.49 -7.60
C TYR A 136 6.44 0.50 -6.57
N THR A 137 5.21 0.97 -6.77
CA THR A 137 4.56 1.89 -5.84
C THR A 137 3.44 1.17 -5.09
N TYR A 138 3.48 1.26 -3.77
CA TYR A 138 2.51 0.65 -2.86
C TYR A 138 1.77 1.74 -2.08
N SER A 139 0.50 1.96 -2.38
CA SER A 139 -0.33 2.92 -1.64
C SER A 139 -1.04 2.26 -0.49
N VAL A 140 -0.63 2.61 0.72
CA VAL A 140 -1.31 2.21 1.95
C VAL A 140 -2.47 3.18 2.19
N LEU A 141 -3.68 2.63 2.13
CA LEU A 141 -4.95 3.32 2.26
C LEU A 141 -5.60 3.02 3.61
N SER A 142 -6.03 4.06 4.31
CA SER A 142 -6.66 3.96 5.63
C SER A 142 -7.67 5.08 5.87
N ASP A 143 -8.46 4.97 6.93
CA ASP A 143 -9.33 6.03 7.45
C ASP A 143 -8.57 7.02 8.38
N ARG A 144 -7.29 6.77 8.64
CA ARG A 144 -6.39 7.63 9.43
C ARG A 144 -5.02 7.79 8.78
N ARG A 145 -4.28 8.80 9.22
CA ARG A 145 -2.88 8.98 8.81
C ARG A 145 -2.00 7.89 9.43
N LEU A 146 -1.24 7.20 8.57
CA LEU A 146 -0.34 6.09 8.96
C LEU A 146 1.13 6.34 8.64
N GLY A 147 1.48 7.48 8.03
CA GLY A 147 2.82 7.69 7.48
C GLY A 147 3.95 7.55 8.49
N ASP A 148 3.82 8.17 9.67
CA ASP A 148 4.82 8.05 10.75
C ASP A 148 4.90 6.62 11.30
N GLU A 149 3.76 5.97 11.49
CA GLU A 149 3.67 4.60 12.00
C GLU A 149 4.33 3.61 11.02
N LEU A 150 4.04 3.75 9.73
CA LEU A 150 4.62 2.94 8.67
C LEU A 150 6.14 3.15 8.56
N ARG A 151 6.61 4.41 8.58
CA ARG A 151 8.05 4.70 8.55
C ARG A 151 8.77 4.10 9.75
N ALA A 152 8.22 4.28 10.95
CA ALA A 152 8.78 3.72 12.17
C ALA A 152 8.80 2.18 12.12
N PHE A 153 7.73 1.56 11.62
CA PHE A 153 7.65 0.12 11.45
C PHE A 153 8.73 -0.41 10.51
N LEU A 154 8.87 0.19 9.33
CA LEU A 154 9.88 -0.20 8.35
C LEU A 154 11.31 0.04 8.88
N ALA A 155 11.56 1.15 9.58
CA ALA A 155 12.87 1.45 10.16
C ALA A 155 13.29 0.47 11.28
N ALA A 156 12.34 -0.18 11.95
CA ALA A 156 12.60 -1.18 12.98
C ALA A 156 12.93 -2.57 12.42
N ARG A 157 12.79 -2.79 11.11
CA ARG A 157 13.02 -4.07 10.46
C ARG A 157 14.52 -4.37 10.33
N PRO A 158 14.96 -5.64 10.47
CA PRO A 158 16.33 -6.03 10.18
C PRO A 158 16.79 -5.63 8.77
N GLU A 159 15.86 -5.67 7.80
CA GLU A 159 16.09 -5.34 6.41
C GLU A 159 16.33 -3.84 6.17
N ALA A 160 15.97 -2.96 7.13
CA ALA A 160 16.04 -1.50 6.98
C ALA A 160 17.44 -0.98 6.59
N GLN A 161 18.51 -1.72 6.90
CA GLN A 161 19.89 -1.37 6.53
C GLN A 161 20.11 -1.28 5.02
N ARG A 162 19.26 -1.92 4.20
CA ARG A 162 19.33 -1.87 2.73
C ARG A 162 18.37 -0.88 2.10
N TRP A 163 17.46 -0.29 2.88
CA TRP A 163 16.50 0.68 2.40
C TRP A 163 17.04 2.09 2.60
N ILE A 164 17.29 2.78 1.49
CA ILE A 164 17.70 4.17 1.50
C ILE A 164 16.41 5.00 1.50
N VAL A 165 16.00 5.45 2.68
CA VAL A 165 14.77 6.23 2.85
C VAL A 165 15.02 7.69 2.48
N THR A 166 14.32 8.18 1.46
CA THR A 166 14.29 9.61 1.16
C THR A 166 13.27 10.34 2.04
N PRO A 167 13.44 11.65 2.32
CA PRO A 167 12.47 12.43 3.06
C PRO A 167 11.09 12.40 2.39
N ALA A 168 10.02 12.31 3.19
CA ALA A 168 8.67 12.30 2.65
C ALA A 168 8.34 13.59 1.89
N VAL A 169 7.75 13.44 0.71
CA VAL A 169 7.23 14.57 -0.08
C VAL A 169 5.72 14.64 0.13
N LEU A 170 5.23 15.81 0.55
CA LEU A 170 3.79 16.05 0.62
C LEU A 170 3.26 16.30 -0.80
N ASP A 171 2.22 15.55 -1.21
CA ASP A 171 1.66 15.61 -2.56
C ASP A 171 1.16 17.04 -2.92
N ARG A 172 0.71 17.82 -1.91
CA ARG A 172 0.46 19.28 -1.93
C ARG A 172 0.53 19.85 -0.50
N PRO A 173 0.76 21.17 -0.29
CA PRO A 173 0.50 21.78 1.02
C PRO A 173 -0.95 21.51 1.40
N VAL A 174 -1.15 20.99 2.61
CA VAL A 174 -2.45 20.61 3.18
C VAL A 174 -3.43 21.79 3.10
N SER A 175 -4.24 21.84 2.05
CA SER A 175 -5.47 22.63 2.05
C SER A 175 -6.64 21.66 2.11
N GLU A 176 -7.31 21.69 3.25
CA GLU A 176 -8.62 21.11 3.55
C GLU A 176 -8.67 19.59 3.74
N ASP A 177 -8.70 19.22 5.02
CA ASP A 177 -9.38 18.01 5.50
C ASP A 177 -10.75 17.96 4.80
N PRO A 178 -11.06 16.95 3.96
CA PRO A 178 -12.40 16.81 3.44
C PRO A 178 -13.30 16.58 4.66
N ALA A 179 -14.17 17.55 4.95
CA ALA A 179 -15.04 17.55 6.11
C ALA A 179 -15.59 16.14 6.37
N PRO A 180 -15.60 15.65 7.62
CA PRO A 180 -16.01 14.29 7.94
C PRO A 180 -17.36 14.03 7.30
N GLN A 181 -17.40 13.12 6.33
CA GLN A 181 -18.65 12.63 5.77
C GLN A 181 -19.36 11.89 6.89
N ARG A 182 -20.19 12.62 7.63
CA ARG A 182 -21.11 12.05 8.62
C ARG A 182 -21.91 10.97 7.88
N SER A 183 -21.67 9.73 8.26
CA SER A 183 -22.42 8.57 7.83
C SER A 183 -23.91 8.86 8.04
N GLY A 184 -24.65 8.91 6.93
CA GLY A 184 -26.02 9.42 6.84
C GLY A 184 -27.10 8.56 7.48
N TRP A 185 -26.81 7.82 8.55
CA TRP A 185 -27.82 7.04 9.28
C TRP A 185 -28.43 7.81 10.45
N LEU A 186 -27.68 8.70 11.12
CA LEU A 186 -28.20 9.49 12.24
C LEU A 186 -29.05 10.70 11.81
N ALA A 187 -28.88 11.22 10.59
CA ALA A 187 -29.64 12.37 10.10
C ALA A 187 -31.11 12.06 9.75
N ARG A 188 -31.48 10.77 9.63
CA ARG A 188 -32.85 10.35 9.31
C ARG A 188 -33.74 10.11 10.52
N LEU A 189 -33.20 10.19 11.74
CA LEU A 189 -33.96 9.94 12.98
C LEU A 189 -34.49 11.23 13.64
N PHE A 190 -34.05 12.41 13.19
CA PHE A 190 -34.43 13.70 13.79
C PHE A 190 -34.69 14.81 12.75
N GLY A 191 -35.09 14.45 11.53
CA GLY A 191 -35.48 15.38 10.46
C GLY A 191 -36.95 15.29 10.15
#